data_AF-A0A0K3AY09-F1
#
_entry.id   AF-A0A0K3AY09-F1
#
_cell.length_a   1.000
_cell.length_b   1.000
_cell.length_c   1.000
_cell.angle_alpha   90.00
_cell.angle_beta   90.00
_cell.angle_gamma   90.00
#
_symmetry.space_group_name_H-M   'P 1'
#
loop_
_entity.id
_entity.type
_entity.pdbx_description
1 polymer ?
#
loop_
_entity_poly.entity_id
_entity_poly.type
_entity_poly.pdbx_seq_one_letter_code
_entity_poly.pdbx_strand_id
1 'polypeptide(L)'
;MPDPLTLSVLGGAALTEGIKFLYGQATELLKRRRERKDAKAELPAETPALEGELRQPLQVDPAALERLEPDLRELRRGLQDYVDELEPVDSSDERLLETADAVRQILEAVYGQRITFRGEQRPASGPLAEGRVDVGTVSGYVAGVRAKTATGTVRGMVNVNEVTSGGEVVGVDIDHLGEK
;
A
#
# COMPACT_ATOMS: atom_id res chain seq x y z
N MET A 1 6.05 9.60 -1.99
CA MET A 1 6.72 8.52 -1.25
C MET A 1 6.30 8.64 0.20
N PRO A 2 5.79 7.57 0.83
CA PRO A 2 5.90 7.41 2.27
C PRO A 2 7.38 7.51 2.67
N ASP A 3 7.62 8.00 3.88
CA ASP A 3 8.96 8.18 4.43
C ASP A 3 9.38 6.88 5.13
N PRO A 4 10.47 6.20 4.74
CA PRO A 4 10.93 4.99 5.43
C PRO A 4 11.23 5.23 6.92
N LEU A 5 11.40 6.50 7.33
CA LEU A 5 11.50 6.91 8.73
C LEU A 5 10.24 6.61 9.57
N THR A 6 9.10 6.25 8.98
CA THR A 6 7.94 5.87 9.79
C THR A 6 8.08 4.50 10.43
N LEU A 7 8.91 3.61 9.88
CA LEU A 7 9.18 2.30 10.49
C LEU A 7 10.25 2.37 11.59
N SER A 8 11.17 3.35 11.52
CA SER A 8 12.24 3.51 12.53
C SER A 8 11.73 3.93 13.91
N VAL A 9 10.53 4.53 13.99
CA VAL A 9 9.90 4.91 15.27
C VAL A 9 9.28 3.72 16.02
N LEU A 10 9.20 2.54 15.38
CA LEU A 10 8.72 1.33 16.04
C LEU A 10 9.78 0.76 16.98
N GLY A 11 9.36 0.29 18.15
CA GLY A 11 10.24 -0.49 19.02
C GLY A 11 10.65 -1.82 18.37
N GLY A 12 11.84 -2.34 18.71
CA GLY A 12 12.44 -3.50 18.02
C GLY A 12 11.54 -4.73 17.88
N ALA A 13 10.70 -5.03 18.89
CA ALA A 13 9.71 -6.11 18.81
C ALA A 13 8.62 -5.84 17.75
N ALA A 14 8.03 -4.63 17.77
CA ALA A 14 7.01 -4.22 16.81
C ALA A 14 7.55 -4.14 15.38
N LEU A 15 8.80 -3.68 15.22
CA LEU A 15 9.49 -3.66 13.93
C LEU A 15 9.72 -5.09 13.39
N THR A 16 10.18 -6.00 14.26
CA THR A 16 10.39 -7.41 13.90
C THR A 16 9.08 -8.09 13.47
N GLU A 17 8.01 -7.91 14.24
CA GLU A 17 6.68 -8.42 13.90
C GLU A 17 6.18 -7.81 12.57
N GLY A 18 6.38 -6.52 12.36
CA GLY A 18 6.04 -5.82 11.11
C GLY A 18 6.78 -6.40 9.90
N ILE A 19 8.09 -6.62 9.99
CA ILE A 19 8.90 -7.22 8.92
C ILE A 19 8.43 -8.64 8.62
N LYS A 20 8.23 -9.48 9.65
CA LYS A 20 7.72 -10.85 9.50
C LYS A 20 6.34 -10.86 8.83
N PHE A 21 5.47 -9.92 9.19
CA PHE A 21 4.16 -9.75 8.56
C PHE A 21 4.26 -9.39 7.07
N LEU A 22 5.05 -8.36 6.72
CA LEU A 22 5.23 -7.92 5.33
C LEU A 22 5.82 -9.04 4.46
N TYR A 23 6.86 -9.72 4.96
CA TYR A 23 7.46 -10.87 4.29
C TYR A 23 6.46 -12.02 4.08
N GLY A 24 5.65 -12.32 5.10
CA GLY A 24 4.60 -13.34 5.04
C GLY A 24 3.55 -13.02 3.98
N GLN A 25 3.04 -11.78 3.97
CA GLN A 25 2.07 -11.33 2.97
C GLN A 25 2.61 -11.37 1.54
N ALA A 26 3.84 -10.89 1.33
CA ALA A 26 4.51 -10.96 0.04
C ALA A 26 4.70 -12.41 -0.43
N THR A 27 5.09 -13.30 0.48
CA THR A 27 5.24 -14.74 0.19
C THR A 27 3.91 -15.37 -0.22
N GLU A 28 2.81 -15.06 0.49
CA GLU A 28 1.50 -15.60 0.16
C GLU A 28 0.95 -15.08 -1.17
N LEU A 29 1.15 -13.80 -1.51
CA LEU A 29 0.80 -13.28 -2.84
C LEU A 29 1.55 -14.00 -3.97
N LEU A 30 2.86 -14.20 -3.82
CA LEU A 30 3.68 -14.88 -4.82
C LEU A 30 3.27 -16.36 -4.97
N LYS A 31 2.95 -17.05 -3.88
CA LYS A 31 2.41 -18.43 -3.91
C LYS A 31 1.06 -18.48 -4.63
N ARG A 32 0.12 -17.61 -4.28
CA ARG A 32 -1.22 -17.55 -4.88
C ARG A 32 -1.14 -17.32 -6.39
N ARG A 33 -0.29 -16.40 -6.85
CA ARG A 33 -0.06 -16.17 -8.27
C ARG A 33 0.45 -17.42 -8.98
N ARG A 34 1.43 -18.11 -8.40
CA ARG A 34 1.96 -19.37 -8.96
C ARG A 34 0.86 -20.42 -9.11
N GLU A 35 -0.05 -20.47 -8.15
CA GLU A 35 -1.14 -21.45 -8.10
C GLU A 35 -2.40 -21.01 -8.88
N ARG A 36 -2.39 -19.80 -9.47
CA ARG A 36 -3.56 -19.16 -10.11
C ARG A 36 -4.83 -19.24 -9.25
N LYS A 37 -4.66 -19.06 -7.93
CA LYS A 37 -5.76 -19.08 -6.96
C LYS A 37 -6.57 -17.78 -7.01
N ASP A 38 -7.80 -17.84 -6.49
CA ASP A 38 -8.76 -16.74 -6.44
C ASP A 38 -8.19 -15.45 -5.83
N ALA A 39 -8.79 -14.31 -6.22
CA ALA A 39 -8.37 -12.95 -5.85
C ALA A 39 -8.59 -12.57 -4.37
N LYS A 40 -8.89 -13.53 -3.48
CA LYS A 40 -9.11 -13.29 -2.05
C LYS A 40 -7.92 -13.80 -1.25
N ALA A 41 -7.41 -12.95 -0.37
CA ALA A 41 -6.34 -13.28 0.55
C ALA A 41 -6.82 -13.17 2.00
N GLU A 42 -6.36 -14.12 2.81
CA GLU A 42 -6.52 -14.10 4.27
C GLU A 42 -5.25 -13.55 4.90
N LEU A 43 -5.41 -12.83 6.02
CA LEU A 43 -4.29 -12.43 6.86
C LEU A 43 -3.66 -13.65 7.56
N PRO A 44 -2.38 -13.57 7.97
CA PRO A 44 -1.78 -14.60 8.80
C PRO A 44 -2.48 -14.62 10.17
N ALA A 45 -2.48 -15.78 10.84
CA ALA A 45 -3.09 -15.94 12.16
C ALA A 45 -2.51 -14.96 13.19
N GLU A 46 -1.24 -14.60 13.05
CA GLU A 46 -0.56 -13.57 13.83
C GLU A 46 -0.44 -12.32 12.97
N THR A 47 -1.37 -11.38 13.16
CA THR A 47 -1.29 -10.04 12.58
C THR A 47 -0.69 -9.10 13.63
N PRO A 48 0.35 -8.32 13.31
CA PRO A 48 0.92 -7.36 14.24
C PRO A 48 -0.13 -6.32 14.64
N ALA A 49 0.09 -5.62 15.74
CA ALA A 49 -0.78 -4.54 16.15
C ALA A 49 -0.79 -3.44 15.06
N LEU A 50 -1.95 -3.22 14.45
CA LEU A 50 -2.18 -2.15 13.48
C LEU A 50 -2.82 -0.94 14.16
N GLU A 51 -2.56 0.23 13.59
CA GLU A 51 -3.40 1.41 13.76
C GLU A 51 -4.56 1.29 12.76
N GLY A 52 -5.82 1.25 13.22
CA GLY A 52 -6.97 0.95 12.36
C GLY A 52 -7.14 -0.53 11.99
N GLU A 53 -7.95 -0.81 10.96
CA GLU A 53 -8.34 -2.17 10.58
C GLU A 53 -8.26 -2.39 9.06
N LEU A 54 -7.79 -3.57 8.65
CA LEU A 54 -7.82 -4.01 7.27
C LEU A 54 -9.16 -4.67 6.96
N ARG A 55 -9.83 -4.22 5.89
CA ARG A 55 -11.04 -4.83 5.36
C ARG A 55 -10.76 -6.28 4.93
N GLN A 56 -11.49 -7.20 5.54
CA GLN A 56 -11.45 -8.63 5.22
C GLN A 56 -12.62 -9.06 4.31
N PRO A 57 -12.41 -10.07 3.45
CA PRO A 57 -11.11 -10.63 3.08
C PRO A 57 -10.31 -9.64 2.22
N LEU A 58 -8.98 -9.70 2.30
CA LEU A 58 -8.12 -8.86 1.46
C LEU A 58 -8.41 -9.15 -0.02
N GLN A 59 -8.67 -8.11 -0.80
CA GLN A 59 -8.90 -8.22 -2.24
C GLN A 59 -7.59 -7.96 -2.97
N VAL A 60 -7.20 -8.86 -3.86
CA VAL A 60 -6.01 -8.72 -4.69
C VAL A 60 -6.39 -8.09 -6.02
N ASP A 61 -5.75 -6.97 -6.38
CA ASP A 61 -5.77 -6.47 -7.75
C ASP A 61 -4.81 -7.31 -8.61
N PRO A 62 -5.33 -8.14 -9.54
CA PRO A 62 -4.49 -9.03 -10.34
C PRO A 62 -3.59 -8.27 -11.32
N ALA A 63 -4.03 -7.12 -11.83
CA ALA A 63 -3.24 -6.32 -12.77
C ALA A 63 -2.10 -5.60 -12.04
N ALA A 64 -2.37 -5.07 -10.84
CA ALA A 64 -1.33 -4.49 -10.00
C ALA A 64 -0.30 -5.55 -9.59
N LEU A 65 -0.75 -6.74 -9.19
CA LEU A 65 0.12 -7.85 -8.82
C LEU A 65 0.98 -8.31 -10.01
N GLU A 66 0.40 -8.47 -11.19
CA GLU A 66 1.15 -8.86 -12.39
C GLU A 66 2.27 -7.87 -12.71
N ARG A 67 1.98 -6.57 -12.62
CA ARG A 67 2.95 -5.50 -12.90
C ARG A 67 4.06 -5.43 -11.85
N LEU A 68 3.75 -5.56 -10.57
CA LEU A 68 4.67 -5.33 -9.45
C LEU A 68 5.39 -6.59 -8.94
N GLU A 69 5.06 -7.75 -9.51
CA GLU A 69 5.56 -9.03 -9.03
C GLU A 69 7.09 -9.23 -9.14
N PRO A 70 7.79 -8.79 -10.21
CA PRO A 70 9.24 -8.88 -10.27
C PRO A 70 9.91 -8.15 -9.09
N ASP A 71 9.49 -6.91 -8.83
CA ASP A 71 10.00 -6.06 -7.75
C ASP A 71 9.66 -6.67 -6.38
N LEU A 72 8.42 -7.13 -6.20
CA LEU A 72 7.99 -7.79 -4.96
C LEU A 72 8.85 -9.01 -4.64
N ARG A 73 9.22 -9.81 -5.65
CA ARG A 73 10.08 -10.98 -5.45
C ARG A 73 11.48 -10.57 -4.98
N GLU A 74 12.07 -9.55 -5.59
CA GLU A 74 13.40 -9.07 -5.25
C GLU A 74 13.43 -8.50 -3.83
N LEU A 75 12.53 -7.58 -3.52
CA LEU A 75 12.42 -6.96 -2.20
C LEU A 75 12.14 -7.99 -1.11
N ARG A 76 11.26 -8.96 -1.36
CA ARG A 76 10.99 -10.06 -0.43
C ARG A 76 12.24 -10.92 -0.15
N ARG A 77 13.14 -11.10 -1.11
CA ARG A 77 14.43 -11.78 -0.85
C ARG A 77 15.33 -10.94 0.05
N GLY A 78 15.33 -9.62 -0.11
CA GLY A 78 16.08 -8.70 0.74
C GLY A 78 15.68 -8.73 2.22
N LEU A 79 14.45 -9.14 2.53
CA LEU A 79 13.98 -9.31 3.92
C LEU A 79 14.24 -10.71 4.50
N GLN A 80 14.72 -11.66 3.71
CA GLN A 80 14.75 -13.07 4.11
C GLN A 80 15.72 -13.31 5.27
N ASP A 81 16.93 -12.75 5.22
CA ASP A 81 17.97 -13.00 6.23
C ASP A 81 17.55 -12.50 7.63
N TYR A 82 16.74 -11.44 7.71
CA TYR A 82 16.17 -10.93 8.96
C TYR A 82 15.03 -11.81 9.50
N VAL A 83 14.22 -12.40 8.61
CA VAL A 83 13.12 -13.30 9.01
C VAL A 83 13.65 -14.67 9.41
N ASP A 84 14.69 -15.16 8.75
CA ASP A 84 15.40 -16.39 9.07
C ASP A 84 16.34 -16.23 10.28
N GLU A 85 16.37 -15.03 10.90
CA GLU A 85 17.15 -14.67 12.10
C GLU A 85 18.67 -14.81 11.91
N LEU A 86 19.14 -14.67 10.66
CA LEU A 86 20.55 -14.64 10.29
C LEU A 86 21.15 -13.24 10.46
N GLU A 87 20.34 -12.21 10.30
CA GLU A 87 20.67 -10.82 10.61
C GLU A 87 19.69 -10.25 11.66
N PRO A 88 20.16 -9.48 12.67
CA PRO A 88 19.27 -8.87 13.65
C PRO A 88 18.48 -7.72 13.02
N VAL A 89 17.21 -7.60 13.40
CA VAL A 89 16.39 -6.44 13.04
C VAL A 89 16.82 -5.23 13.87
N ASP A 90 17.28 -4.18 13.20
CA ASP A 90 17.73 -2.92 13.82
C ASP A 90 17.00 -1.72 13.20
N SER A 91 16.46 -0.83 14.03
CA SER A 91 15.79 0.41 13.61
C SER A 91 16.73 1.46 13.01
N SER A 92 18.05 1.25 13.09
CA SER A 92 19.08 2.09 12.48
C SER A 92 19.60 1.54 11.15
N ASP A 93 19.19 0.32 10.75
CA ASP A 93 19.50 -0.23 9.44
C ASP A 93 18.60 0.40 8.37
N GLU A 94 19.09 1.48 7.76
CA GLU A 94 18.36 2.23 6.73
C GLU A 94 17.95 1.33 5.54
N ARG A 95 18.81 0.38 5.15
CA ARG A 95 18.53 -0.52 4.02
C ARG A 95 17.39 -1.47 4.34
N LEU A 96 17.35 -2.01 5.56
CA LEU A 96 16.23 -2.83 6.03
C LEU A 96 14.94 -2.04 5.99
N LEU A 97 14.94 -0.82 6.54
CA LEU A 97 13.75 0.03 6.60
C LEU A 97 13.25 0.41 5.21
N GLU A 98 14.14 0.81 4.29
CA GLU A 98 13.79 1.10 2.90
C GLU A 98 13.20 -0.12 2.18
N THR A 99 13.81 -1.30 2.37
CA THR A 99 13.32 -2.54 1.76
C THR A 99 11.94 -2.91 2.31
N ALA A 100 11.75 -2.84 3.63
CA ALA A 100 10.47 -3.11 4.28
C ALA A 100 9.39 -2.13 3.82
N ASP A 101 9.73 -0.85 3.73
CA ASP A 101 8.83 0.20 3.24
C ASP A 101 8.40 -0.05 1.79
N ALA A 102 9.34 -0.41 0.92
CA ALA A 102 9.07 -0.72 -0.47
C ALA A 102 8.16 -1.96 -0.62
N VAL A 103 8.38 -3.02 0.18
CA VAL A 103 7.45 -4.16 0.23
C VAL A 103 6.06 -3.70 0.67
N ARG A 104 5.98 -2.91 1.75
CA ARG A 104 4.71 -2.37 2.26
C ARG A 104 3.96 -1.60 1.18
N GLN A 105 4.62 -0.72 0.44
CA GLN A 105 4.01 0.04 -0.65
C GLN A 105 3.42 -0.85 -1.76
N ILE A 106 4.15 -1.90 -2.17
CA ILE A 106 3.63 -2.84 -3.17
C ILE A 106 2.41 -3.58 -2.62
N LEU A 107 2.46 -4.05 -1.37
CA LEU A 107 1.32 -4.71 -0.74
C LEU A 107 0.10 -3.78 -0.66
N GLU A 108 0.29 -2.53 -0.28
CA GLU A 108 -0.79 -1.53 -0.21
C GLU A 108 -1.40 -1.27 -1.59
N ALA A 109 -0.57 -1.19 -2.64
CA ALA A 109 -1.03 -1.01 -4.02
C ALA A 109 -1.79 -2.23 -4.55
N VAL A 110 -1.35 -3.45 -4.23
CA VAL A 110 -2.00 -4.70 -4.64
C VAL A 110 -3.31 -4.92 -3.88
N TYR A 111 -3.36 -4.56 -2.59
CA TYR A 111 -4.55 -4.76 -1.76
C TYR A 111 -5.54 -3.59 -1.80
N GLY A 112 -5.15 -2.42 -2.31
CA GLY A 112 -5.95 -1.20 -2.26
C GLY A 112 -6.24 -0.75 -0.82
N GLN A 113 -5.34 -1.09 0.11
CA GLN A 113 -5.50 -0.82 1.53
C GLN A 113 -4.17 -0.39 2.12
N ARG A 114 -4.20 0.64 2.95
CA ARG A 114 -3.02 1.09 3.68
C ARG A 114 -2.73 0.17 4.86
N ILE A 115 -1.46 -0.11 5.08
CA ILE A 115 -0.94 -0.92 6.18
C ILE A 115 -0.15 0.03 7.08
N THR A 116 -0.62 0.21 8.30
CA THR A 116 0.00 1.10 9.28
C THR A 116 0.06 0.38 10.62
N PHE A 117 1.28 0.07 11.06
CA PHE A 117 1.57 -0.52 12.35
C PHE A 117 1.29 0.49 13.46
N ARG A 118 0.90 -0.03 14.63
CA ARG A 118 0.62 0.79 15.80
C ARG A 118 1.88 1.54 16.23
N GLY A 119 1.75 2.87 16.37
CA GLY A 119 2.85 3.76 16.75
C GLY A 119 3.49 4.50 15.58
N GLU A 120 3.19 4.13 14.32
CA GLU A 120 3.59 4.93 13.16
C GLU A 120 2.82 6.26 13.10
N GLN A 121 3.48 7.35 12.72
CA GLN A 121 2.82 8.64 12.44
C GLN A 121 2.30 8.69 10.99
N ARG A 122 1.41 7.76 10.66
CA ARG A 122 0.71 7.67 9.38
C ARG A 122 -0.78 7.58 9.64
N PRO A 123 -1.65 7.90 8.68
CA PRO A 123 -3.08 7.76 8.93
C PRO A 123 -3.45 6.28 9.23
N ALA A 124 -4.68 5.95 9.63
CA ALA A 124 -4.97 4.56 10.06
C ALA A 124 -4.98 3.55 8.88
N SER A 125 -4.68 2.28 9.13
CA SER A 125 -4.88 1.18 8.18
C SER A 125 -6.33 1.13 7.69
N GLY A 126 -6.51 0.63 6.46
CA GLY A 126 -7.83 0.49 5.84
C GLY A 126 -7.85 0.91 4.37
N PRO A 127 -9.04 1.09 3.77
CA PRO A 127 -9.17 1.41 2.35
C PRO A 127 -8.32 2.61 1.90
N LEU A 128 -7.63 2.42 0.77
CA LEU A 128 -6.83 3.45 0.12
C LEU A 128 -7.27 3.55 -1.35
N ALA A 129 -7.76 4.72 -1.74
CA ALA A 129 -8.00 5.06 -3.15
C ALA A 129 -7.00 6.14 -3.57
N GLU A 130 -6.07 5.79 -4.45
CA GLU A 130 -5.11 6.72 -5.01
C GLU A 130 -5.23 6.77 -6.53
N GLY A 131 -5.37 7.97 -7.07
CA GLY A 131 -5.44 8.20 -8.51
C GLY A 131 -4.52 9.34 -8.91
N ARG A 132 -3.70 9.08 -9.94
CA ARG A 132 -2.79 10.06 -10.53
C ARG A 132 -3.06 10.19 -12.01
N VAL A 133 -3.24 11.42 -12.47
CA VAL A 133 -3.49 11.76 -13.87
C VAL A 133 -2.48 12.82 -14.31
N ASP A 134 -1.74 12.54 -15.38
CA ASP A 134 -0.80 13.46 -16.01
C ASP A 134 -1.28 13.69 -17.46
N VAL A 135 -1.77 14.90 -17.78
CA VAL A 135 -2.43 15.20 -19.07
C VAL A 135 -1.90 16.50 -19.67
N GLY A 136 -1.71 16.53 -20.99
CA GLY A 136 -1.28 17.76 -21.69
C GLY A 136 -2.35 18.84 -21.66
N THR A 137 -3.48 18.59 -22.33
CA THR A 137 -4.56 19.57 -22.49
C THR A 137 -5.90 18.97 -22.08
N VAL A 138 -6.69 19.70 -21.30
CA VAL A 138 -8.02 19.29 -20.86
C VAL A 138 -9.07 20.22 -21.44
N SER A 139 -9.96 19.67 -22.28
CA SER A 139 -11.10 20.38 -22.88
C SER A 139 -12.46 19.89 -22.39
N GLY A 140 -12.47 18.90 -21.50
CA GLY A 140 -13.65 18.36 -20.83
C GLY A 140 -13.37 18.09 -19.37
N TYR A 141 -13.95 17.05 -18.79
CA TYR A 141 -13.79 16.75 -17.37
C TYR A 141 -12.66 15.73 -17.13
N VAL A 142 -11.77 16.02 -16.19
CA VAL A 142 -10.75 15.10 -15.66
C VAL A 142 -10.80 15.10 -14.14
N ALA A 143 -10.84 13.90 -13.55
CA ALA A 143 -10.67 13.73 -12.11
C ALA A 143 -9.55 12.74 -11.79
N GLY A 144 -8.74 13.05 -10.77
CA GLY A 144 -7.73 12.15 -10.25
C GLY A 144 -8.36 10.92 -9.60
N VAL A 145 -9.38 11.14 -8.79
CA VAL A 145 -10.28 10.09 -8.28
C VAL A 145 -11.72 10.58 -8.41
N ARG A 146 -12.61 9.73 -8.93
CA ARG A 146 -14.06 9.95 -8.90
C ARG A 146 -14.77 8.77 -8.26
N ALA A 147 -15.57 9.03 -7.23
CA ALA A 147 -16.31 7.98 -6.52
C ALA A 147 -17.67 8.48 -6.02
N LYS A 148 -18.67 7.58 -5.97
CA LYS A 148 -19.96 7.91 -5.35
C LYS A 148 -19.88 7.92 -3.82
N THR A 149 -19.09 7.03 -3.25
CA THR A 149 -18.88 6.95 -1.80
C THR A 149 -17.44 6.56 -1.55
N ALA A 150 -16.81 7.20 -0.57
CA ALA A 150 -15.48 6.87 -0.13
C ALA A 150 -15.40 6.73 1.40
N THR A 151 -14.63 5.73 1.82
CA THR A 151 -14.22 5.50 3.20
C THR A 151 -12.70 5.33 3.23
N GLY A 152 -12.07 5.63 4.36
CA GLY A 152 -10.62 5.57 4.49
C GLY A 152 -9.91 6.74 3.80
N THR A 153 -8.73 6.48 3.26
CA THR A 153 -7.87 7.52 2.68
C THR A 153 -8.12 7.64 1.18
N VAL A 154 -8.45 8.84 0.69
CA VAL A 154 -8.54 9.13 -0.74
C VAL A 154 -7.53 10.19 -1.13
N ARG A 155 -6.77 9.92 -2.18
CA ARG A 155 -5.82 10.86 -2.76
C ARG A 155 -5.98 10.91 -4.27
N GLY A 156 -6.33 12.08 -4.78
CA GLY A 156 -6.41 12.34 -6.20
C GLY A 156 -5.46 13.45 -6.58
N MET A 157 -4.59 13.18 -7.54
CA MET A 157 -3.56 14.10 -8.00
C MET A 157 -3.65 14.23 -9.51
N VAL A 158 -3.80 15.45 -9.98
CA VAL A 158 -3.92 15.74 -11.42
C VAL A 158 -2.91 16.81 -11.79
N ASN A 159 -2.03 16.51 -12.73
CA ASN A 159 -1.13 17.48 -13.34
C ASN A 159 -1.57 17.72 -14.78
N VAL A 160 -1.86 18.99 -15.09
CA VAL A 160 -2.34 19.42 -16.40
C VAL A 160 -1.53 20.62 -16.87
N ASN A 161 -1.08 20.60 -18.12
CA ASN A 161 -0.34 21.74 -18.68
C ASN A 161 -1.29 22.87 -19.10
N GLU A 162 -2.42 22.54 -19.73
CA GLU A 162 -3.38 23.52 -20.23
C GLU A 162 -4.83 23.04 -20.01
N VAL A 163 -5.69 23.92 -19.51
CA VAL A 163 -7.13 23.70 -19.43
C VAL A 163 -7.80 24.68 -20.38
N THR A 164 -8.49 24.18 -21.40
CA THR A 164 -9.17 25.03 -22.39
C THR A 164 -10.59 25.38 -21.94
N SER A 165 -11.25 26.29 -22.65
CA SER A 165 -12.65 26.63 -22.39
C SER A 165 -13.55 25.39 -22.39
N GLY A 166 -14.30 25.17 -21.30
CA GLY A 166 -15.12 23.97 -21.09
C GLY A 166 -14.39 22.82 -20.38
N GLY A 167 -13.09 22.96 -20.12
CA GLY A 167 -12.31 22.02 -19.33
C GLY A 167 -12.51 22.18 -17.83
N GLU A 168 -12.55 21.06 -17.11
CA GLU A 168 -12.65 20.98 -15.66
C GLU A 168 -11.65 19.93 -15.14
N VAL A 169 -10.90 20.30 -14.11
CA VAL A 169 -9.89 19.45 -13.50
C VAL A 169 -10.15 19.36 -12.01
N VAL A 170 -10.40 18.15 -11.52
CA VAL A 170 -10.71 17.88 -10.12
C VAL A 170 -9.69 16.90 -9.55
N GLY A 171 -9.08 17.22 -8.41
CA GLY A 171 -8.22 16.25 -7.73
C GLY A 171 -9.03 15.02 -7.31
N VAL A 172 -10.05 15.27 -6.49
CA VAL A 172 -10.95 14.25 -5.92
C VAL A 172 -12.39 14.72 -6.06
N ASP A 173 -13.22 13.94 -6.74
CA ASP A 173 -14.67 14.16 -6.87
C ASP A 173 -15.42 13.03 -6.16
N ILE A 174 -16.05 13.34 -5.02
CA ILE A 174 -16.74 12.36 -4.17
C ILE A 174 -18.12 12.88 -3.77
N ASP A 175 -19.18 12.13 -4.06
CA ASP A 175 -20.55 12.51 -3.68
C ASP A 175 -20.76 12.39 -2.14
N HIS A 176 -20.21 11.34 -1.51
CA HIS A 176 -20.36 11.07 -0.07
C HIS A 176 -19.07 10.56 0.60
N LEU A 177 -18.67 11.19 1.71
CA LEU A 177 -17.57 10.76 2.58
C LEU A 177 -18.12 10.12 3.86
N GLY A 178 -17.68 8.90 4.18
CA GLY A 178 -18.11 8.14 5.36
C GLY A 178 -19.05 6.97 5.05
N GLU A 179 -19.51 6.28 6.10
CA GLU A 179 -20.57 5.27 5.97
C GLU A 179 -21.91 5.93 5.69
N LYS A 180 -22.74 5.27 4.88
CA LYS A 180 -24.03 5.80 4.40
C LYS A 180 -25.15 5.56 5.40
#